data_AF-A0ABD2NYK5-F1
#
_entry.id   AF-A0ABD2NYK5-F1
#
_cell.length_a   1.000
_cell.length_b   1.000
_cell.length_c   1.000
_cell.angle_alpha   90.00
_cell.angle_beta   90.00
_cell.angle_gamma   90.00
#
_symmetry.space_group_name_H-M   'P 1'
#
loop_
_entity.id
_entity.type
_entity.pdbx_description
1 polymer ?
#
loop_
_entity_poly.entity_id
_entity_poly.type
_entity_poly.pdbx_seq_one_letter_code
_entity_poly.pdbx_strand_id
1 'polypeptide(L)'
;MTYLSGRIFRLKLETPDDIVLKHQLRTRLLELEGEFAERMEPKDEDPLLNNIPASQSTPLRSSNNFSGNLSIKKVPVFKWGLKKFNGRGSLIQFLELIDSLKVSRGCTDVDLFEAATDLFEGDAWVFWHNSHLKNKFADWTELVDSLKQVFLPDNYDLNLLEDIKSRKQYVREHVSIFISSMEAQFNRLNRPVPENDIVNIIRNNLLFDYVKALLVLHDIDDLAQLTSLCKRRLFTFAQGI
;
A
#
# COMPACT_ATOMS: atom_id res chain seq x y z
N MET A 1 -22.92 -17.30 -14.35
CA MET A 1 -23.56 -16.16 -13.66
C MET A 1 -23.65 -16.52 -12.18
N THR A 2 -22.86 -15.91 -11.31
CA THR A 2 -22.96 -16.16 -9.86
C THR A 2 -23.97 -15.19 -9.28
N TYR A 3 -25.16 -15.70 -8.96
CA TYR A 3 -26.28 -14.93 -8.43
C TYR A 3 -25.92 -14.18 -7.13
N LEU A 4 -26.35 -12.93 -7.02
CA LEU A 4 -26.11 -12.04 -5.88
C LEU A 4 -26.77 -12.60 -4.62
N SER A 5 -27.90 -13.29 -4.77
CA SER A 5 -28.61 -14.04 -3.73
C SER A 5 -27.71 -15.09 -3.04
N GLY A 6 -26.81 -15.73 -3.79
CA GLY A 6 -25.85 -16.71 -3.27
C GLY A 6 -24.74 -16.11 -2.40
N ARG A 7 -24.39 -14.83 -2.61
CA ARG A 7 -23.37 -14.13 -1.82
C ARG A 7 -23.91 -13.70 -0.45
N ILE A 8 -25.16 -13.25 -0.41
CA ILE A 8 -25.84 -12.91 0.85
C ILE A 8 -25.99 -14.13 1.75
N PHE A 9 -26.23 -15.32 1.19
CA PHE A 9 -26.33 -16.56 1.96
C PHE A 9 -25.10 -16.82 2.84
N ARG A 10 -23.90 -16.41 2.39
CA ARG A 10 -22.62 -16.70 3.07
C ARG A 10 -22.28 -15.73 4.21
N LEU A 11 -23.07 -14.67 4.42
CA LEU A 11 -22.85 -13.73 5.53
C LEU A 11 -23.19 -14.40 6.86
N LYS A 12 -22.24 -14.45 7.80
CA LYS A 12 -22.48 -14.88 9.18
C LYS A 12 -23.02 -13.68 9.97
N LEU A 13 -24.15 -13.84 10.63
CA LEU A 13 -24.83 -12.78 11.39
C LEU A 13 -25.11 -13.30 12.80
N GLU A 14 -24.92 -12.44 13.79
CA GLU A 14 -24.94 -12.81 15.22
C GLU A 14 -26.25 -12.41 15.93
N THR A 15 -27.03 -11.48 15.37
CA THR A 15 -28.28 -11.01 16.00
C THR A 15 -29.53 -11.56 15.28
N PRO A 16 -30.64 -11.82 16.00
CA PRO A 16 -31.85 -12.38 15.42
C PRO A 16 -32.52 -11.44 14.41
N ASP A 17 -32.43 -10.12 14.61
CA ASP A 17 -32.98 -9.12 13.68
C ASP A 17 -32.21 -9.11 12.34
N ASP A 18 -30.90 -9.32 12.38
CA ASP A 18 -30.06 -9.43 11.19
C ASP A 18 -30.38 -10.69 10.37
N ILE A 19 -30.79 -11.78 11.02
CA ILE A 19 -31.20 -13.02 10.33
C ILE A 19 -32.51 -12.80 9.55
N VAL A 20 -33.46 -12.08 10.15
CA VAL A 20 -34.73 -11.71 9.48
C VAL A 20 -34.46 -10.78 8.30
N LEU A 21 -33.62 -9.77 8.49
CA LEU A 21 -33.25 -8.84 7.42
C LEU A 21 -32.52 -9.56 6.27
N LYS A 22 -31.60 -10.47 6.59
CA LYS A 22 -30.91 -11.32 5.60
C LYS A 22 -31.89 -12.17 4.80
N HIS A 23 -32.88 -12.75 5.46
CA HIS A 23 -33.91 -13.54 4.79
C HIS A 23 -34.73 -12.67 3.82
N GLN A 24 -35.18 -11.49 4.27
CA GLN A 24 -35.94 -10.56 3.44
C GLN A 24 -35.15 -10.08 2.21
N LEU A 25 -33.88 -9.71 2.40
CA LEU A 25 -33.00 -9.27 1.31
C LEU A 25 -32.74 -10.38 0.30
N ARG A 26 -32.58 -11.62 0.77
CA ARG A 26 -32.41 -12.78 -0.10
C ARG A 26 -33.65 -13.04 -0.95
N THR A 27 -34.84 -12.99 -0.37
CA THR A 27 -36.10 -13.20 -1.10
C THR A 27 -36.29 -12.13 -2.17
N ARG A 28 -36.06 -10.85 -1.83
CA ARG A 28 -36.16 -9.75 -2.80
C ARG A 28 -35.18 -9.87 -3.96
N LEU A 29 -33.95 -10.32 -3.69
CA LEU A 29 -32.97 -10.51 -4.75
C LEU A 29 -33.29 -11.70 -5.66
N LEU A 30 -33.86 -12.78 -5.14
CA LEU A 30 -34.34 -13.90 -5.97
C LEU A 30 -35.48 -13.47 -6.90
N GLU A 31 -36.42 -12.67 -6.40
CA GLU A 31 -37.53 -12.11 -7.21
C GLU A 31 -36.99 -11.25 -8.36
N LEU A 32 -36.06 -10.33 -8.06
CA LEU A 32 -35.46 -9.45 -9.06
C LEU A 32 -34.60 -10.22 -10.07
N GLU A 33 -33.86 -11.24 -9.62
CA GLU A 33 -33.08 -12.12 -10.52
C GLU A 33 -34.01 -12.91 -11.45
N GLY A 34 -35.20 -13.33 -10.98
CA GLY A 34 -36.23 -13.96 -11.80
C GLY A 34 -36.85 -13.02 -12.83
N GLU A 35 -37.27 -11.82 -12.42
CA GLU A 35 -37.86 -10.80 -13.30
C GLU A 35 -36.87 -10.36 -14.40
N PHE A 36 -35.58 -10.30 -14.08
CA PHE A 36 -34.54 -9.98 -15.04
C PHE A 36 -34.29 -11.12 -16.05
N ALA A 37 -34.42 -12.38 -15.63
CA ALA A 37 -34.30 -13.52 -16.52
C ALA A 37 -35.48 -13.60 -17.49
N GLU A 38 -36.69 -13.29 -17.03
CA GLU A 38 -37.91 -13.29 -17.84
C GLU A 38 -37.92 -12.18 -18.91
N ARG A 39 -37.27 -11.04 -18.64
CA ARG A 39 -37.08 -9.95 -19.63
C ARG A 39 -35.98 -10.20 -20.65
N MET A 40 -35.13 -11.22 -20.47
CA MET A 40 -34.05 -11.56 -21.40
C MET A 40 -34.36 -12.74 -22.32
N GLU A 41 -35.56 -13.32 -22.25
CA GLU A 41 -36.03 -14.27 -23.26
C GLU A 41 -36.54 -13.52 -24.51
N PRO A 42 -35.95 -13.76 -25.71
CA PRO A 42 -36.46 -13.19 -26.94
C PRO A 42 -37.79 -13.86 -27.30
N LYS A 43 -38.84 -13.05 -27.51
CA LYS A 43 -40.09 -13.50 -28.13
C LYS A 43 -39.87 -13.65 -29.64
N ASP A 44 -39.31 -14.78 -30.06
CA ASP A 44 -39.33 -15.24 -31.45
C ASP A 44 -40.76 -15.75 -31.75
N GLU A 45 -41.40 -15.68 -32.92
CA GLU A 45 -41.18 -15.14 -34.27
C GLU A 45 -42.54 -15.40 -35.00
N ASP A 46 -42.89 -14.61 -36.02
CA ASP A 46 -43.68 -15.11 -37.18
C ASP A 46 -43.43 -14.20 -38.41
N PRO A 47 -43.52 -14.72 -39.65
CA PRO A 47 -42.47 -14.55 -40.65
C PRO A 47 -42.93 -13.72 -41.86
N LEU A 48 -41.96 -13.15 -42.59
CA LEU A 48 -41.81 -13.21 -44.06
C LEU A 48 -40.87 -12.10 -44.59
N LEU A 49 -39.78 -12.53 -45.23
CA LEU A 49 -39.08 -12.03 -46.43
C LEU A 49 -39.45 -10.59 -46.91
N ASN A 50 -38.56 -9.66 -47.29
CA ASN A 50 -37.38 -9.82 -48.14
C ASN A 50 -36.71 -8.44 -48.38
N ASN A 51 -35.37 -8.44 -48.48
CA ASN A 51 -34.49 -7.59 -49.31
C ASN A 51 -34.44 -6.05 -49.15
N ILE A 52 -33.24 -5.54 -48.80
CA ILE A 52 -32.30 -4.75 -49.65
C ILE A 52 -30.92 -4.66 -48.95
N PRO A 53 -29.78 -4.59 -49.67
CA PRO A 53 -28.45 -4.96 -49.15
C PRO A 53 -27.46 -3.79 -48.94
N ALA A 54 -26.36 -4.13 -48.26
CA ALA A 54 -24.97 -3.71 -48.48
C ALA A 54 -24.24 -3.00 -47.32
N SER A 55 -23.07 -3.58 -47.01
CA SER A 55 -21.86 -3.00 -46.39
C SER A 55 -21.79 -2.99 -44.86
N GLN A 56 -21.02 -3.92 -44.28
CA GLN A 56 -19.68 -3.65 -43.71
C GLN A 56 -19.19 -4.82 -42.85
N SER A 57 -18.04 -5.36 -43.24
CA SER A 57 -16.91 -5.76 -42.38
C SER A 57 -17.17 -6.66 -41.17
N THR A 58 -16.93 -7.97 -41.33
CA THR A 58 -16.32 -8.77 -40.26
C THR A 58 -14.90 -8.27 -39.97
N PRO A 59 -14.49 -8.20 -38.70
CA PRO A 59 -13.55 -9.24 -38.27
C PRO A 59 -13.85 -9.83 -36.89
N LEU A 60 -13.61 -11.14 -36.80
CA LEU A 60 -13.07 -11.91 -35.68
C LEU A 60 -13.39 -11.41 -34.26
N ARG A 61 -14.29 -12.16 -33.63
CA ARG A 61 -14.62 -12.28 -32.21
C ARG A 61 -13.41 -12.07 -31.29
N SER A 62 -13.18 -10.82 -30.88
CA SER A 62 -12.37 -10.50 -29.71
C SER A 62 -13.03 -11.13 -28.49
N SER A 63 -12.31 -12.05 -27.84
CA SER A 63 -12.51 -12.35 -26.43
C SER A 63 -12.40 -11.02 -25.68
N ASN A 64 -13.54 -10.42 -25.36
CA ASN A 64 -13.60 -9.41 -24.31
C ASN A 64 -13.30 -10.13 -23.00
N ASN A 65 -12.02 -10.28 -22.73
CA ASN A 65 -11.50 -10.30 -21.38
C ASN A 65 -12.17 -9.10 -20.69
N PHE A 66 -13.16 -9.37 -19.86
CA PHE A 66 -13.50 -8.49 -18.76
C PHE A 66 -12.30 -8.49 -17.81
N SER A 67 -11.21 -7.85 -18.24
CA SER A 67 -10.34 -7.12 -17.36
C SER A 67 -11.24 -6.01 -16.82
N GLY A 68 -11.97 -6.35 -15.76
CA GLY A 68 -12.53 -5.34 -14.86
C GLY A 68 -11.34 -4.51 -14.43
N ASN A 69 -11.10 -3.43 -15.15
CA ASN A 69 -10.12 -2.44 -14.80
C ASN A 69 -10.66 -1.88 -13.48
N LEU A 70 -10.15 -2.43 -12.37
CA LEU A 70 -10.19 -1.77 -11.08
C LEU A 70 -9.34 -0.52 -11.25
N SER A 71 -9.88 0.45 -12.00
CA SER A 71 -9.36 1.80 -12.05
C SER A 71 -9.51 2.28 -10.62
N ILE A 72 -8.42 2.15 -9.87
CA ILE A 72 -8.25 2.87 -8.61
C ILE A 72 -8.57 4.30 -8.99
N LYS A 73 -9.69 4.81 -8.49
CA LYS A 73 -10.14 6.16 -8.80
C LYS A 73 -9.02 7.07 -8.32
N LYS A 74 -8.29 7.68 -9.27
CA LYS A 74 -7.21 8.61 -8.96
C LYS A 74 -7.81 9.74 -8.14
N VAL A 75 -7.49 9.77 -6.85
CA VAL A 75 -7.90 10.86 -5.96
C VAL A 75 -6.87 11.96 -6.14
N PRO A 76 -7.24 13.16 -6.60
CA PRO A 76 -6.30 14.27 -6.73
C PRO A 76 -5.63 14.59 -5.40
N VAL A 77 -4.36 14.97 -5.44
CA VAL A 77 -3.49 15.20 -4.27
C VAL A 77 -4.11 16.20 -3.28
N PHE A 78 -4.80 17.24 -3.77
CA PHE A 78 -5.48 18.21 -2.91
C PHE A 78 -6.58 17.60 -2.00
N LYS A 79 -7.16 16.46 -2.39
CA LYS A 79 -8.20 15.76 -1.60
C LYS A 79 -7.62 14.78 -0.59
N TRP A 80 -6.30 14.70 -0.45
CA TRP A 80 -5.68 13.73 0.46
C TRP A 80 -5.82 14.13 1.94
N GLY A 81 -6.26 15.36 2.23
CA GLY A 81 -6.40 15.85 3.60
C GLY A 81 -5.05 15.95 4.31
N LEU A 82 -3.96 16.06 3.55
CA LEU A 82 -2.62 16.19 4.08
C LEU A 82 -2.44 17.57 4.71
N LYS A 83 -1.81 17.59 5.89
CA LYS A 83 -1.23 18.82 6.41
C LYS A 83 -0.05 19.19 5.51
N LYS A 84 -0.12 20.35 4.87
CA LYS A 84 0.94 20.85 4.00
C LYS A 84 2.24 20.99 4.77
N PHE A 85 3.36 20.66 4.14
CA PHE A 85 4.66 20.79 4.78
C PHE A 85 5.10 22.26 4.74
N ASN A 86 5.28 22.86 5.92
CA ASN A 86 5.60 24.28 6.06
C ASN A 86 7.11 24.59 6.20
N GLY A 87 7.96 23.57 6.09
CA GLY A 87 9.40 23.67 6.38
C GLY A 87 9.77 23.42 7.85
N ARG A 88 8.79 23.20 8.74
CA ARG A 88 9.01 22.91 10.16
C ARG A 88 8.48 21.52 10.49
N GLY A 89 9.37 20.59 10.83
CA GLY A 89 9.04 19.22 11.21
C GLY A 89 9.91 18.19 10.53
N SER A 90 9.55 16.91 10.68
CA SER A 90 10.28 15.81 10.03
C SER A 90 9.87 15.68 8.57
N LEU A 91 10.73 16.16 7.65
CA LEU A 91 10.54 15.97 6.21
C LEU A 91 10.38 14.49 5.85
N ILE A 92 11.18 13.62 6.48
CA ILE A 92 11.18 12.18 6.20
C ILE A 92 9.83 11.55 6.51
N GLN A 93 9.22 11.85 7.66
CA GLN A 93 7.88 11.35 7.99
C GLN A 93 6.81 11.84 7.00
N PHE A 94 6.95 13.06 6.51
CA PHE A 94 6.05 13.62 5.50
C PHE A 94 6.21 12.89 4.15
N LEU A 95 7.43 12.63 3.72
CA LEU A 95 7.72 11.88 2.49
C LEU A 95 7.20 10.44 2.56
N GLU A 96 7.42 9.74 3.69
CA GLU A 96 6.88 8.38 3.90
C GLU A 96 5.34 8.35 3.84
N LEU A 97 4.69 9.37 4.41
CA LEU A 97 3.25 9.50 4.33
C LEU A 97 2.81 9.68 2.88
N ILE A 98 3.48 10.55 2.11
CA ILE A 98 3.19 10.73 0.69
C ILE A 98 3.36 9.43 -0.09
N ASP A 99 4.44 8.69 0.12
CA ASP A 99 4.68 7.42 -0.56
C ASP A 99 3.61 6.37 -0.24
N SER A 100 3.19 6.30 1.03
CA SER A 100 2.08 5.41 1.42
C SER A 100 0.76 5.80 0.72
N LEU A 101 0.48 7.10 0.59
CA LEU A 101 -0.72 7.60 -0.06
C LEU A 101 -0.66 7.40 -1.57
N LYS A 102 0.50 7.61 -2.18
CA LYS A 102 0.79 7.35 -3.60
C LYS A 102 0.47 5.90 -3.95
N VAL A 103 0.97 4.94 -3.17
CA VAL A 103 0.69 3.51 -3.34
C VAL A 103 -0.80 3.21 -3.16
N SER A 104 -1.43 3.76 -2.12
CA SER A 104 -2.86 3.50 -1.83
C SER A 104 -3.82 4.02 -2.90
N ARG A 105 -3.43 5.09 -3.62
CA ARG A 105 -4.29 5.80 -4.59
C ARG A 105 -3.86 5.62 -6.03
N GLY A 106 -2.77 4.90 -6.29
CA GLY A 106 -2.27 4.63 -7.64
C GLY A 106 -1.80 5.87 -8.39
N CYS A 107 -1.19 6.83 -7.67
CA CYS A 107 -0.65 8.05 -8.28
C CYS A 107 0.78 7.83 -8.77
N THR A 108 1.14 8.49 -9.88
CA THR A 108 2.51 8.47 -10.41
C THR A 108 3.35 9.61 -9.81
N ASP A 109 4.66 9.54 -9.94
CA ASP A 109 5.57 10.61 -9.54
C ASP A 109 5.31 11.91 -10.30
N VAL A 110 4.89 11.81 -11.56
CA VAL A 110 4.51 12.96 -12.40
C VAL A 110 3.26 13.64 -11.84
N ASP A 111 2.22 12.86 -11.51
CA ASP A 111 0.98 13.38 -10.91
C ASP A 111 1.28 14.11 -9.57
N LEU A 112 2.28 13.63 -8.83
CA LEU A 112 2.71 14.19 -7.55
C LEU A 112 3.53 15.48 -7.73
N PHE A 113 4.38 15.52 -8.76
CA PHE A 113 5.17 16.69 -9.12
C PHE A 113 4.28 17.85 -9.62
N GLU A 114 3.28 17.56 -10.45
CA GLU A 114 2.30 18.56 -10.90
C GLU A 114 1.50 19.15 -9.74
N ALA A 115 1.17 18.32 -8.75
CA ALA A 115 0.46 18.74 -7.54
C ALA A 115 1.38 19.20 -6.39
N ALA A 116 2.68 19.41 -6.64
CA ALA A 116 3.65 19.85 -5.64
C ALA A 116 3.25 21.18 -4.98
N THR A 117 2.58 22.06 -5.72
CA THR A 117 2.03 23.33 -5.21
C THR A 117 1.08 23.15 -4.02
N ASP A 118 0.31 22.07 -4.01
CA ASP A 118 -0.67 21.77 -2.97
C ASP A 118 -0.07 21.02 -1.77
N LEU A 119 1.14 20.48 -1.91
CA LEU A 119 1.84 19.71 -0.87
C LEU A 119 2.63 20.59 0.10
N PHE A 120 3.09 21.75 -0.36
CA PHE A 120 3.95 22.66 0.43
C PHE A 120 3.21 23.92 0.86
N GLU A 121 3.62 24.46 2.00
CA GLU A 121 3.18 25.74 2.55
C GLU A 121 4.41 26.48 3.13
N GLY A 122 4.28 27.76 3.47
CA GLY A 122 5.31 28.51 4.19
C GLY A 122 6.69 28.50 3.52
N ASP A 123 7.74 28.26 4.31
CA ASP A 123 9.15 28.31 3.85
C ASP A 123 9.45 27.24 2.79
N ALA A 124 8.82 26.07 2.89
CA ALA A 124 8.95 25.00 1.89
C ALA A 124 8.30 25.37 0.55
N TRP A 125 7.16 26.08 0.57
CA TRP A 125 6.54 26.58 -0.66
C TRP A 125 7.42 27.65 -1.32
N VAL A 126 7.99 28.57 -0.55
CA VAL A 126 8.91 29.60 -1.06
C VAL A 126 10.16 28.97 -1.69
N PHE A 127 10.73 27.95 -1.04
CA PHE A 127 11.85 27.19 -1.58
C PHE A 127 11.49 26.51 -2.91
N TRP A 128 10.35 25.80 -2.93
CA TRP A 128 9.86 25.11 -4.12
C TRP A 128 9.61 26.09 -5.27
N HIS A 129 8.88 27.18 -5.03
CA HIS A 129 8.50 28.15 -6.06
C HIS A 129 9.73 28.80 -6.72
N ASN A 130 10.70 29.25 -5.91
CA ASN A 130 11.93 29.86 -6.42
C ASN A 130 12.82 28.87 -7.18
N SER A 131 12.85 27.61 -6.76
CA SER A 131 13.67 26.58 -7.39
C SER A 131 13.04 26.06 -8.68
N HIS A 132 11.71 25.95 -8.72
CA HIS A 132 10.94 25.61 -9.93
C HIS A 132 11.07 26.70 -11.00
N LEU A 133 10.97 27.99 -10.63
CA LEU A 133 11.19 29.12 -11.56
C LEU A 133 12.60 29.12 -12.17
N LYS A 134 13.58 28.62 -11.42
CA LYS A 134 14.98 28.49 -11.87
C LYS A 134 15.25 27.15 -12.58
N ASN A 135 14.21 26.34 -12.81
CA ASN A 135 14.28 25.03 -13.45
C ASN A 135 15.34 24.11 -12.82
N LYS A 136 15.45 24.13 -11.49
CA LYS A 136 16.47 23.38 -10.73
C LYS A 136 16.21 21.87 -10.63
N PHE A 137 14.98 21.44 -10.88
CA PHE A 137 14.57 20.05 -10.82
C PHE A 137 13.54 19.78 -11.92
N ALA A 138 13.65 18.63 -12.58
CA ALA A 138 12.73 18.18 -13.62
C ALA A 138 11.77 17.09 -13.13
N ASP A 139 12.18 16.34 -12.11
CA ASP A 139 11.46 15.17 -11.61
C ASP A 139 11.17 15.25 -10.10
N TRP A 140 10.19 14.44 -9.65
CA TRP A 140 9.86 14.30 -8.23
C TRP A 140 11.07 13.88 -7.38
N THR A 141 11.90 12.96 -7.89
CA THR A 141 13.09 12.47 -7.18
C THR A 141 14.10 13.60 -6.92
N GLU A 142 14.37 14.43 -7.93
CA GLU A 142 15.30 15.57 -7.79
C GLU A 142 14.76 16.63 -6.83
N LEU A 143 13.43 16.83 -6.82
CA LEU A 143 12.77 17.69 -5.86
C LEU A 143 12.93 17.15 -4.44
N VAL A 144 12.71 15.86 -4.22
CA VAL A 144 12.89 15.21 -2.91
C VAL A 144 14.33 15.33 -2.43
N ASP A 145 15.31 15.10 -3.30
CA ASP A 145 16.73 15.22 -2.95
C ASP A 145 17.11 16.67 -2.61
N SER A 146 16.60 17.64 -3.37
CA SER A 146 16.79 19.07 -3.09
C SER A 146 16.13 19.49 -1.77
N LEU A 147 14.93 18.99 -1.48
CA LEU A 147 14.26 19.22 -0.21
C LEU A 147 15.05 18.62 0.95
N LYS A 148 15.62 17.42 0.76
CA LYS A 148 16.47 16.81 1.78
C LYS A 148 17.69 17.66 2.07
N GLN A 149 18.38 18.17 1.05
CA GLN A 149 19.55 19.02 1.25
C GLN A 149 19.25 20.32 2.01
N VAL A 150 18.04 20.87 1.90
CA VAL A 150 17.69 22.15 2.51
C VAL A 150 17.04 22.01 3.88
N PHE A 151 16.24 20.97 4.09
CA PHE A 151 15.46 20.79 5.32
C PHE A 151 15.99 19.70 6.25
N LEU A 152 16.93 18.85 5.82
CA LEU A 152 17.62 17.93 6.74
C LEU A 152 18.88 18.61 7.33
N PRO A 153 19.21 18.32 8.60
CA PRO A 153 20.50 18.67 9.17
C PRO A 153 21.67 17.98 8.44
N ASP A 154 22.84 18.63 8.38
CA ASP A 154 24.05 18.07 7.74
C ASP A 154 24.48 16.71 8.33
N ASN A 155 24.24 16.50 9.63
CA ASN A 155 24.58 15.27 10.35
C ASN A 155 23.39 14.30 10.47
N TYR A 156 22.36 14.43 9.64
CA TYR A 156 21.15 13.60 9.73
C TYR A 156 21.44 12.10 9.71
N ASP A 157 22.21 11.63 8.73
CA ASP A 157 22.53 10.21 8.58
C ASP A 157 23.34 9.66 9.76
N LEU A 158 24.27 10.46 10.31
CA LEU A 158 25.06 10.07 11.47
C LEU A 158 24.18 9.92 12.71
N ASN A 159 23.36 10.93 13.00
CA ASN A 159 22.45 10.92 14.13
C ASN A 159 21.44 9.77 14.02
N LEU A 160 20.88 9.55 12.82
CA LEU A 160 19.95 8.45 12.57
C LEU A 160 20.61 7.08 12.77
N LEU A 161 21.86 6.91 12.33
CA LEU A 161 22.60 5.67 12.54
C LEU A 161 22.89 5.42 14.02
N GLU A 162 23.19 6.46 14.80
CA GLU A 162 23.33 6.35 16.26
C GLU A 162 21.99 6.00 16.94
N ASP A 163 20.89 6.59 16.49
CA ASP A 163 19.54 6.25 16.96
C ASP A 163 19.20 4.78 16.66
N ILE A 164 19.51 4.29 15.46
CA ILE A 164 19.32 2.89 15.06
C ILE A 164 20.17 1.96 15.93
N LYS A 165 21.44 2.31 16.18
CA LYS A 165 22.34 1.51 17.01
C LYS A 165 21.92 1.49 18.48
N SER A 166 21.38 2.59 18.99
CA SER A 166 20.93 2.69 20.39
C SER A 166 19.56 2.04 20.63
N ARG A 167 18.76 1.85 19.57
CA ARG A 167 17.45 1.20 19.64
C ARG A 167 17.60 -0.28 20.02
N LYS A 168 16.99 -0.66 21.14
CA LYS A 168 16.91 -2.05 21.64
C LYS A 168 15.47 -2.54 21.60
N GLN A 169 15.29 -3.84 21.39
CA GLN A 169 13.98 -4.48 21.45
C GLN A 169 13.40 -4.35 22.87
N TYR A 170 12.16 -3.87 22.97
CA TYR A 170 11.47 -3.79 24.26
C TYR A 170 10.93 -5.17 24.70
N VAL A 171 10.85 -5.41 26.02
CA VAL A 171 10.45 -6.72 26.60
C VAL A 171 9.08 -7.20 26.11
N ARG A 172 8.16 -6.28 25.82
CA ARG A 172 6.80 -6.58 25.31
C ARG A 172 6.65 -6.37 23.80
N GLU A 173 7.71 -5.97 23.10
CA GLU A 173 7.66 -5.74 21.66
C GLU A 173 7.88 -7.06 20.92
N HIS A 174 6.92 -7.41 20.07
CA HIS A 174 7.01 -8.61 19.26
C HIS A 174 8.19 -8.48 18.27
N VAL A 175 8.99 -9.54 18.13
CA VAL A 175 10.22 -9.54 17.33
C VAL A 175 9.99 -9.11 15.88
N SER A 176 8.86 -9.48 15.26
CA SER A 176 8.55 -9.04 13.90
C SER A 176 8.27 -7.53 13.81
N ILE A 177 7.65 -6.93 14.83
CA ILE A 177 7.41 -5.48 14.87
C ILE A 177 8.72 -4.74 15.06
N PHE A 178 9.60 -5.26 15.93
CA PHE A 178 10.94 -4.71 16.11
C PHE A 178 11.73 -4.74 14.80
N ILE A 179 11.81 -5.89 14.12
CA ILE A 179 12.54 -6.03 12.84
C ILE A 179 11.97 -5.09 11.80
N SER A 180 10.65 -5.06 11.58
CA SER A 180 10.03 -4.14 10.61
C SER A 180 10.27 -2.67 10.95
N SER A 181 10.31 -2.33 12.24
CA SER A 181 10.65 -0.96 12.65
C SER A 181 12.13 -0.63 12.43
N MET A 182 13.04 -1.59 12.58
CA MET A 182 14.46 -1.41 12.27
C MET A 182 14.67 -1.25 10.76
N GLU A 183 14.05 -2.11 9.94
CA GLU A 183 14.04 -2.00 8.47
C GLU A 183 13.57 -0.62 8.00
N ALA A 184 12.46 -0.14 8.58
CA ALA A 184 11.94 1.19 8.27
C ALA A 184 12.96 2.29 8.60
N GLN A 185 13.71 2.18 9.70
CA GLN A 185 14.74 3.18 10.03
C GLN A 185 15.95 3.10 9.09
N PHE A 186 16.40 1.89 8.72
CA PHE A 186 17.49 1.73 7.74
C PHE A 186 17.11 2.28 6.36
N ASN A 187 15.85 2.10 5.92
CA ASN A 187 15.35 2.64 4.66
C ASN A 187 15.31 4.17 4.60
N ARG A 188 15.39 4.86 5.76
CA ARG A 188 15.43 6.34 5.83
C ARG A 188 16.84 6.91 5.63
N LEU A 189 17.89 6.08 5.74
CA LEU A 189 19.27 6.53 5.52
C LEU A 189 19.46 6.87 4.05
N ASN A 190 20.12 8.00 3.76
CA ASN A 190 20.45 8.33 2.37
C ASN A 190 21.54 7.41 1.81
N ARG A 191 22.37 6.83 2.69
CA ARG A 191 23.39 5.84 2.33
C ARG A 191 22.93 4.44 2.75
N PRO A 192 22.78 3.49 1.81
CA PRO A 192 22.44 2.13 2.17
C PRO A 192 23.60 1.50 2.96
N VAL A 193 23.25 0.83 4.06
CA VAL A 193 24.17 0.03 4.87
C VAL A 193 24.19 -1.38 4.28
N PRO A 194 25.35 -2.06 4.18
CA PRO A 194 25.39 -3.44 3.69
C PRO A 194 24.56 -4.36 4.60
N GLU A 195 23.87 -5.32 3.97
CA GLU A 195 22.89 -6.18 4.65
C GLU A 195 23.49 -6.95 5.84
N ASN A 196 24.74 -7.40 5.73
CA ASN A 196 25.44 -8.07 6.82
C ASN A 196 25.58 -7.17 8.07
N ASP A 197 25.92 -5.89 7.88
CA ASP A 197 26.02 -4.94 8.99
C ASP A 197 24.66 -4.66 9.61
N ILE A 198 23.60 -4.60 8.78
CA ILE A 198 22.21 -4.46 9.24
C ILE A 198 21.84 -5.64 10.15
N VAL A 199 22.09 -6.87 9.69
CA VAL A 199 21.78 -8.09 10.45
C VAL A 199 22.57 -8.13 11.76
N ASN A 200 23.85 -7.76 11.74
CA ASN A 200 24.68 -7.70 12.95
C ASN A 200 24.18 -6.67 13.95
N ILE A 201 23.80 -5.47 13.49
CA ILE A 201 23.23 -4.42 14.35
C ILE A 201 21.92 -4.89 14.97
N ILE A 202 21.01 -5.46 14.16
CA ILE A 202 19.72 -5.97 14.64
C ILE A 202 19.95 -7.09 15.64
N ARG A 203 20.84 -8.05 15.36
CA ARG A 203 21.17 -9.17 16.25
C ARG A 203 21.64 -8.69 17.61
N ASN A 204 22.52 -7.69 17.64
CA ASN A 204 23.06 -7.14 18.89
C ASN A 204 22.02 -6.37 19.71
N ASN A 205 20.94 -5.91 19.08
CA ASN A 205 19.89 -5.10 19.68
C ASN A 205 18.60 -5.87 20.02
N LEU A 206 18.54 -7.17 19.72
CA LEU A 206 17.46 -8.06 20.16
C LEU A 206 17.52 -8.35 21.67
N LEU A 207 16.40 -8.79 22.26
CA LEU A 207 16.39 -9.21 23.66
C LEU A 207 17.35 -10.38 23.90
N PHE A 208 17.94 -10.41 25.10
CA PHE A 208 18.94 -11.41 25.50
C PHE A 208 18.50 -12.86 25.24
N ASP A 209 17.23 -13.19 25.46
CA ASP A 209 16.69 -14.54 25.21
C ASP A 209 16.75 -14.94 23.73
N TYR A 210 16.44 -14.01 22.82
CA TYR A 210 16.61 -14.23 21.37
C TYR A 210 18.08 -14.26 21.00
N VAL A 211 18.90 -13.37 21.54
CA VAL A 211 20.35 -13.34 21.28
C VAL A 211 21.01 -14.67 21.67
N LYS A 212 20.69 -15.22 22.85
CA LYS A 212 21.19 -16.54 23.30
C LYS A 212 20.75 -17.67 22.38
N ALA A 213 19.52 -17.62 21.89
CA ALA A 213 19.00 -18.61 20.94
C ALA A 213 19.65 -18.50 19.54
N LEU A 214 19.97 -17.28 19.12
CA LEU A 214 20.59 -16.96 17.83
C LEU A 214 22.12 -17.15 17.86
N LEU A 215 22.78 -17.05 19.01
CA LEU A 215 24.22 -17.32 19.19
C LEU A 215 24.60 -18.77 18.86
N VAL A 216 23.64 -19.70 18.91
CA VAL A 216 23.86 -21.11 18.53
C VAL A 216 23.88 -21.29 16.99
N LEU A 217 23.35 -20.33 16.23
CA LEU A 217 23.35 -20.34 14.76
C LEU A 217 24.46 -19.41 14.27
N HIS A 218 25.48 -19.99 13.62
CA HIS A 218 26.75 -19.28 13.44
C HIS A 218 26.83 -18.37 12.22
N ASP A 219 25.94 -18.48 11.23
CA ASP A 219 25.91 -17.60 10.05
C ASP A 219 24.46 -17.26 9.68
N ILE A 220 24.11 -15.98 9.77
CA ILE A 220 22.85 -15.42 9.25
C ILE A 220 23.25 -14.16 8.49
N ASP A 221 23.22 -14.24 7.16
CA ASP A 221 23.57 -13.12 6.27
C ASP A 221 22.35 -12.34 5.77
N ASP A 222 21.14 -12.85 6.02
CA ASP A 222 19.88 -12.35 5.44
C ASP A 222 18.83 -12.07 6.53
N LEU A 223 18.16 -10.93 6.39
CA LEU A 223 17.13 -10.47 7.31
C LEU A 223 15.84 -11.31 7.27
N ALA A 224 15.51 -11.88 6.11
CA ALA A 224 14.37 -12.79 5.97
C ALA A 224 14.61 -14.11 6.71
N GLN A 225 15.84 -14.60 6.68
CA GLN A 225 16.28 -15.76 7.46
C GLN A 225 16.20 -15.46 8.97
N LEU A 226 16.70 -14.31 9.43
CA LEU A 226 16.61 -13.90 10.83
C LEU A 226 15.15 -13.88 11.32
N THR A 227 14.26 -13.27 10.53
CA THR A 227 12.83 -13.16 10.87
C THR A 227 12.17 -14.54 10.96
N SER A 228 12.47 -15.43 10.02
CA SER A 228 11.90 -16.78 9.97
C SER A 228 12.38 -17.64 11.14
N LEU A 229 13.65 -17.51 11.55
CA LEU A 229 14.21 -18.19 12.71
C LEU A 229 13.58 -17.72 14.02
N CYS A 230 13.42 -16.40 14.18
CA CYS A 230 12.76 -15.81 15.35
C CYS A 230 11.31 -16.29 15.48
N LYS A 231 10.55 -16.33 14.36
CA LYS A 231 9.17 -16.84 14.34
C LYS A 231 9.09 -18.33 14.68
N ARG A 232 9.96 -19.16 14.11
CA ARG A 232 10.00 -20.61 14.36
C ARG A 232 10.26 -20.93 15.82
N ARG A 233 11.17 -20.20 16.47
CA ARG A 233 11.47 -20.41 17.90
C ARG A 233 10.35 -19.91 18.81
N LEU A 234 9.68 -18.80 18.49
CA LEU A 234 8.52 -18.33 19.24
C LEU A 234 7.39 -19.39 19.25
N PHE A 235 7.20 -20.09 18.14
CA PHE A 235 6.29 -21.24 18.06
C PHE A 235 6.72 -22.41 18.96
N THR A 236 8.02 -22.74 19.00
CA THR A 236 8.53 -23.82 19.87
C THR A 236 8.42 -23.49 21.37
N PHE A 237 8.65 -22.24 21.76
CA PHE A 237 8.44 -21.79 23.15
C PHE A 237 6.96 -21.80 23.54
N ALA A 238 6.05 -21.47 22.61
CA ALA A 238 4.61 -21.46 22.86
C ALA A 238 3.96 -22.85 22.96
N GLN A 239 4.61 -23.90 22.42
CA GLN A 239 4.15 -25.29 22.47
C GLN A 239 4.78 -26.10 23.62
N GLY A 240 5.65 -25.47 24.42
CA GLY A 240 6.42 -26.11 25.49
C GLY A 240 5.95 -25.82 26.92
N ILE A 241 4.66 -25.50 27.11
CA ILE A 241 4.01 -25.36 28.42
C ILE A 241 2.75 -26.24 28.44
#